data_AF-A0A2V6F1N0-F1
#
_entry.id   AF-A0A2V6F1N0-F1
#
_cell.length_a   1.000
_cell.length_b   1.000
_cell.length_c   1.000
_cell.angle_alpha   90.00
_cell.angle_beta   90.00
_cell.angle_gamma   90.00
#
_symmetry.space_group_name_H-M   'P 1'
#
loop_
_entity.id
_entity.type
_entity.pdbx_description
1 polymer ?
#
loop_
_entity_poly.entity_id
_entity_poly.type
_entity_poly.pdbx_seq_one_letter_code
_entity_poly.pdbx_strand_id
1 'polypeptide(L)' 'MQTSPASRRQFLKTSTTAALGSVFAANLGFPERSFAANNDTLKIGLIGCGGRGNGAAADALAADSNTVLH' A
#
# COMPACT_ATOMS: atom_id res chain seq x y z
N MET A 1 23.00 -18.24 22.57
CA MET A 1 23.09 -18.80 21.21
C MET A 1 21.74 -18.60 20.53
N GLN A 2 21.62 -17.63 19.63
CA GLN A 2 20.33 -17.25 19.03
C GLN A 2 20.35 -17.70 17.57
N THR A 3 19.65 -18.80 17.27
CA THR A 3 19.43 -19.29 15.90
C THR A 3 18.69 -18.20 15.14
N SER A 4 19.37 -17.46 14.26
CA SER A 4 18.72 -16.60 13.28
C SER A 4 17.94 -17.49 12.33
N PRO A 5 16.60 -17.59 12.47
CA PRO A 5 15.81 -18.26 11.44
C PRO A 5 15.94 -17.40 10.19
N ALA A 6 16.02 -18.00 9.01
CA ALA A 6 16.01 -17.25 7.75
C ALA A 6 14.90 -16.18 7.83
N SER A 7 15.26 -14.90 7.79
CA SER A 7 14.27 -13.85 8.04
C SER A 7 13.18 -13.94 6.97
N ARG A 8 11.91 -13.71 7.35
CA ARG A 8 10.78 -13.72 6.39
C ARG A 8 11.08 -12.89 5.12
N ARG A 9 11.83 -11.80 5.29
CA ARG A 9 12.30 -10.93 4.20
C ARG A 9 13.29 -11.62 3.25
N GLN A 10 14.20 -12.43 3.79
CA GLN A 10 15.16 -13.20 2.98
C GLN A 10 14.45 -14.31 2.20
N PHE A 11 13.50 -15.01 2.84
CA PHE A 11 12.67 -16.01 2.16
C PHE A 11 11.88 -15.41 0.99
N LEU A 12 11.16 -14.31 1.24
CA LEU A 12 10.41 -13.61 0.19
C LEU A 12 11.31 -13.11 -0.94
N LYS A 13 12.51 -12.58 -0.63
CA LYS A 13 13.48 -12.20 -1.67
C LYS A 13 13.86 -13.38 -2.56
N THR A 14 14.23 -14.51 -1.96
CA THR A 14 14.61 -15.72 -2.72
C THR A 14 13.46 -16.26 -3.57
N SER A 15 12.24 -16.33 -3.02
CA SER A 15 11.09 -16.86 -3.75
C SER A 15 10.59 -15.92 -4.86
N THR A 16 10.66 -14.60 -4.65
CA THR A 16 10.23 -13.60 -5.67
C THR A 16 11.18 -13.54 -6.86
N THR A 17 12.50 -13.73 -6.68
CA THR A 17 13.45 -13.82 -7.81
C THR A 17 13.16 -14.98 -8.77
N ALA A 18 12.52 -16.05 -8.30
CA ALA A 18 12.15 -17.19 -9.15
C ALA A 18 10.87 -16.93 -9.98
N ALA A 19 10.07 -15.91 -9.64
CA ALA A 19 8.76 -15.64 -10.24
C ALA A 19 8.74 -14.46 -11.23
N LEU A 20 9.90 -13.86 -11.54
CA LEU A 20 10.03 -12.66 -12.39
C LEU A 20 9.70 -12.87 -13.88
N GLY A 21 9.24 -14.06 -14.28
CA GLY A 21 9.01 -14.41 -15.69
C GLY A 21 7.70 -13.93 -16.33
N SER A 22 6.75 -13.34 -15.59
CA SER A 22 5.36 -13.23 -16.08
C SER A 22 4.60 -11.90 -15.91
N VAL A 23 5.22 -10.79 -15.48
CA VAL A 23 4.46 -9.54 -15.14
C VAL A 23 4.69 -8.35 -16.09
N PHE A 24 5.09 -8.58 -17.34
CA PHE A 24 5.32 -7.51 -18.33
C PHE A 24 4.09 -7.11 -19.17
N ALA A 25 2.86 -7.38 -18.72
CA ALA A 25 1.66 -7.09 -19.51
C ALA A 25 0.46 -6.55 -18.69
N ALA A 26 0.69 -5.53 -17.86
CA ALA A 26 -0.41 -4.72 -17.34
C ALA A 26 -0.29 -3.30 -17.89
N ASN A 27 -0.67 -3.11 -19.16
CA ASN A 27 -1.08 -1.80 -19.66
C ASN A 27 -2.39 -1.43 -18.97
N LEU A 28 -2.28 -0.92 -17.74
CA LEU A 28 -3.39 -0.34 -17.01
C LEU A 28 -3.67 1.02 -17.66
N GLY A 29 -4.51 1.02 -18.69
CA GLY A 29 -5.08 2.24 -19.24
C GLY A 29 -5.79 2.99 -18.13
N PHE A 30 -5.20 4.11 -17.69
CA PHE A 30 -5.83 5.00 -16.73
C PHE A 30 -6.89 5.80 -17.48
N PRO A 31 -8.19 5.69 -17.12
CA PRO A 31 -9.18 6.62 -17.67
C PRO A 31 -8.84 8.03 -17.21
N GLU A 32 -8.88 8.99 -18.15
CA GLU A 32 -8.83 10.43 -17.89
C GLU A 32 -9.83 10.78 -16.78
N ARG A 33 -9.32 11.09 -15.59
CA ARG A 33 -10.13 11.46 -14.44
C ARG A 33 -10.56 12.91 -14.63
N SER A 34 -11.77 13.12 -15.14
CA SER A 34 -12.44 14.41 -15.02
C SER A 34 -12.78 14.62 -13.56
N PHE A 35 -12.11 15.58 -12.90
CA PHE A 35 -12.32 15.90 -11.49
C PHE A 35 -13.60 16.75 -11.34
N ALA A 36 -14.76 16.11 -11.44
CA ALA A 36 -15.98 16.69 -10.89
C ALA A 36 -15.77 16.86 -9.37
N ALA A 37 -16.16 18.01 -8.81
CA ALA A 37 -16.10 18.26 -7.38
C ALA A 37 -17.04 17.27 -6.66
N ASN A 38 -16.49 16.12 -6.26
CA ASN A 38 -17.21 15.12 -5.50
C ASN A 38 -17.05 15.44 -4.01
N ASN A 39 -18.18 15.60 -3.32
CA ASN A 39 -18.21 15.90 -1.89
C ASN A 39 -18.34 14.63 -1.02
N ASP A 40 -18.26 13.44 -1.62
CA ASP A 40 -18.26 12.17 -0.90
C ASP A 40 -17.05 12.04 0.01
N THR A 41 -17.26 11.45 1.20
CA THR A 41 -16.18 11.16 2.15
C THR A 41 -15.21 10.11 1.59
N LEU A 42 -13.91 10.44 1.63
CA LEU A 42 -12.84 9.53 1.23
C LEU A 42 -12.55 8.52 2.36
N LYS A 43 -12.80 7.24 2.09
CA LYS A 43 -12.53 6.14 3.03
C LYS A 43 -11.13 5.57 2.80
N ILE A 44 -10.35 5.49 3.87
CA ILE A 44 -8.97 5.01 3.85
C ILE A 44 -8.88 3.75 4.69
N GLY A 45 -8.33 2.67 4.15
CA GLY A 45 -8.05 1.45 4.91
C GLY A 45 -6.58 1.37 5.32
N LEU A 46 -6.30 1.06 6.58
CA LEU A 46 -4.94 0.86 7.08
C LEU A 46 -4.61 -0.63 7.16
N ILE A 47 -3.59 -1.07 6.43
CA ILE A 47 -3.07 -2.43 6.54
C ILE A 47 -1.76 -2.42 7.34
N GLY A 48 -1.83 -2.98 8.55
CA GLY A 48 -0.68 -3.22 9.42
C GLY A 48 -0.44 -2.11 10.45
N CYS A 49 -0.12 -2.51 11.67
CA CYS A 49 0.08 -1.65 12.84
C CYS A 49 1.53 -1.13 13.01
N GLY A 50 2.28 -1.00 11.91
CA GLY A 50 3.66 -0.51 11.94
C GLY A 50 3.75 1.02 11.92
N GLY A 51 4.89 1.57 12.35
CA GLY A 51 5.09 3.02 12.43
C GLY A 51 4.91 3.78 11.11
N ARG A 52 5.23 3.15 9.97
CA ARG A 52 4.99 3.74 8.65
C ARG A 52 3.50 3.87 8.30
N GLY A 53 2.72 2.84 8.61
CA GLY A 53 1.28 2.82 8.32
C GLY A 53 0.54 3.82 9.20
N ASN A 54 0.91 3.89 10.48
CA ASN A 54 0.33 4.86 11.41
C ASN A 54 0.64 6.32 11.00
N GLY A 55 1.88 6.60 10.60
CA GLY A 55 2.25 7.94 10.11
C GLY A 55 1.47 8.33 8.86
N ALA A 56 1.38 7.43 7.88
CA ALA A 56 0.61 7.67 6.66
C ALA A 56 -0.89 7.90 6.93
N ALA A 57 -1.49 7.16 7.87
CA ALA A 57 -2.87 7.37 8.27
C ALA A 57 -3.07 8.74 8.95
N ALA A 58 -2.13 9.16 9.79
CA ALA A 58 -2.17 10.47 10.44
C ALA A 58 -2.06 11.62 9.43
N ASP A 59 -1.13 11.52 8.48
CA ASP A 59 -0.96 12.53 7.43
C ASP A 59 -2.22 12.65 6.56
N ALA A 60 -2.84 11.52 6.20
CA ALA A 60 -4.04 11.52 5.37
C ALA A 60 -5.25 12.15 6.08
N LEU A 61 -5.46 11.83 7.36
CA LEU A 61 -6.53 12.43 8.17
C LEU A 61 -6.32 13.92 8.44
N ALA A 62 -5.07 14.40 8.43
CA ALA A 62 -4.74 15.81 8.60
C ALA A 62 -4.87 16.63 7.31
N ALA A 63 -4.72 15.99 6.15
CA ALA A 63 -4.72 16.66 4.85
C ALA A 63 -6.10 17.15 4.41
N ASP A 64 -7.17 16.43 4.78
CA ASP A 64 -8.54 16.78 4.40
C ASP A 64 -9.55 16.36 5.50
N SER A 65 -10.40 17.31 5.89
CA SER A 65 -11.49 17.08 6.85
C SER A 65 -12.56 16.08 6.41
N ASN A 66 -12.70 15.82 5.11
CA ASN A 66 -13.65 14.86 4.55
C ASN A 66 -12.99 13.50 4.23
N THR A 67 -12.02 13.10 5.07
CA THR A 67 -11.40 11.77 5.04
C THR A 67 -11.69 11.02 6.33
N VAL A 68 -11.90 9.71 6.23
CA VAL A 68 -12.11 8.84 7.40
C VAL A 68 -11.28 7.57 7.27
N LEU A 69 -10.72 7.12 8.40
CA LEU A 69 -10.02 5.86 8.49
C LEU A 69 -11.01 4.75 8.85
N HIS A 70 -10.98 3.65 8.09
CA HIS A 70 -11.90 2.53 8.18
C HIS A 70 -11.16 1.22 8.48
#